data_AF-A0A287DES8-F1
#
_entry.id   AF-A0A287DES8-F1
#
_cell.length_a   1.000
_cell.length_b   1.000
_cell.length_c   1.000
_cell.angle_alpha   90.00
_cell.angle_beta   90.00
_cell.angle_gamma   90.00
#
_symmetry.space_group_name_H-M   'P 1'
#
loop_
_entity.id
_entity.type
_entity.pdbx_description
1 polymer ?
#
loop_
_entity_poly.entity_id
_entity_poly.type
_entity_poly.pdbx_seq_one_letter_code
_entity_poly.pdbx_strand_id
1 'polypeptide(L)'
;LGISRDNWHKRCKTGGKRKPYHKKRKYELGRPAANTKIGPRRIHTVRVRGGNEKYRALRLDVGNFSWGSECCTRKTRIIDVIYNAFNNELVRTKTLVKNCIVLIDSTPYGQESHYALPLGSKKGAKLTPEEEEILNKKQKKNAKVTTLLEELFQQGKLLACIASRPGQCGRADGYVLEGKELEFYLRKIKARKGKLVLLPSVLAHVIKVFIVLEKKKRKGWTKCGTGVAGAAAQR
;
A
#
# COMPACT_ATOMS: atom_id res chain seq x y z
N LEU A 1 16.17 -8.85 31.67
CA LEU A 1 16.55 -9.10 30.25
C LEU A 1 15.28 -9.45 29.46
N GLY A 2 14.95 -8.70 28.41
CA GLY A 2 13.68 -8.85 27.68
C GLY A 2 13.73 -9.85 26.51
N ILE A 3 13.21 -9.42 25.37
CA ILE A 3 13.27 -10.14 24.08
C ILE A 3 14.74 -10.44 23.76
N SER A 4 15.04 -11.66 23.30
CA SER A 4 16.41 -12.09 22.95
C SER A 4 16.49 -12.53 21.49
N ARG A 5 17.68 -12.36 20.90
CA ARG A 5 18.04 -12.75 19.53
C ARG A 5 18.99 -13.96 19.52
N ASP A 6 19.04 -14.71 20.62
CA ASP A 6 19.85 -15.91 20.76
C ASP A 6 19.38 -17.04 19.81
N ASN A 7 20.25 -18.02 19.58
CA ASN A 7 19.93 -19.21 18.76
C ASN A 7 19.76 -20.47 19.61
N TRP A 8 19.95 -20.37 20.93
CA TRP A 8 19.97 -21.50 21.86
C TRP A 8 18.58 -21.97 22.23
N HIS A 9 17.59 -21.07 22.25
CA HIS A 9 16.18 -21.45 22.41
C HIS A 9 15.61 -22.25 21.22
N LYS A 10 16.28 -22.21 20.05
CA LYS A 10 15.83 -22.92 18.84
C LYS A 10 16.35 -24.36 18.83
N ARG A 11 15.60 -25.26 18.17
CA ARG A 11 16.02 -26.66 17.96
C ARG A 11 17.25 -26.76 17.05
N CYS A 12 17.96 -27.87 17.15
CA CYS A 12 19.04 -28.24 16.23
C CYS A 12 18.48 -28.57 14.84
N LYS A 13 19.37 -28.64 13.83
CA LYS A 13 19.03 -29.10 12.47
C LYS A 13 18.39 -30.50 12.47
N THR A 14 18.82 -31.37 13.39
CA THR A 14 18.26 -32.72 13.61
C THR A 14 16.90 -32.73 14.31
N GLY A 15 16.37 -31.57 14.73
CA GLY A 15 15.11 -31.46 15.47
C GLY A 15 15.22 -31.66 16.99
N GLY A 16 16.40 -32.05 17.48
CA GLY A 16 16.69 -32.20 18.91
C GLY A 16 16.58 -30.89 19.69
N LYS A 17 16.04 -30.96 20.92
CA LYS A 17 15.93 -29.82 21.84
C LYS A 17 17.30 -29.52 22.47
N ARG A 18 17.75 -28.27 22.36
CA ARG A 18 18.98 -27.81 23.02
C ARG A 18 18.72 -27.52 24.50
N LYS A 19 19.66 -27.89 25.37
CA LYS A 19 19.66 -27.47 26.77
C LYS A 19 20.33 -26.08 26.86
N PRO A 20 19.69 -25.07 27.47
CA PRO A 20 20.33 -23.76 27.68
C PRO A 20 21.51 -23.90 28.64
N TYR A 21 22.72 -23.50 28.23
CA TYR A 21 23.92 -23.57 29.08
C TYR A 21 24.19 -22.28 29.88
N HIS A 22 23.55 -21.17 29.51
CA HIS A 22 23.72 -19.88 30.20
C HIS A 22 22.43 -19.07 30.20
N LYS A 23 22.39 -18.06 31.07
CA LYS A 23 21.32 -17.04 31.10
C LYS A 23 21.49 -16.05 29.93
N LYS A 24 20.39 -15.39 29.53
CA LYS A 24 20.36 -14.37 28.46
C LYS A 24 21.47 -13.33 28.62
N ARG A 25 22.18 -12.98 27.55
CA ARG A 25 23.26 -11.98 27.58
C ARG A 25 22.82 -10.62 27.02
N LYS A 26 23.43 -9.54 27.52
CA LYS A 26 23.08 -8.17 27.09
C LYS A 26 23.34 -7.94 25.59
N TYR A 27 24.36 -8.56 25.00
CA TYR A 27 24.66 -8.42 23.58
C TYR A 27 23.66 -9.14 22.66
N GLU A 28 22.84 -10.05 23.20
CA GLU A 28 21.79 -10.78 22.47
C GLU A 28 20.43 -10.08 22.59
N LEU A 29 20.37 -8.83 23.06
CA LEU A 29 19.09 -8.17 23.28
C LEU A 29 18.33 -7.91 21.96
N GLY A 30 17.03 -8.15 22.00
CA GLY A 30 16.04 -7.57 21.09
C GLY A 30 15.42 -6.32 21.69
N ARG A 31 14.88 -5.45 20.84
CA ARG A 31 14.04 -4.31 21.22
C ARG A 31 12.68 -4.45 20.51
N PRO A 32 11.58 -3.93 21.07
CA PRO A 32 10.28 -3.94 20.40
C PRO A 32 10.37 -3.26 19.02
N ALA A 33 9.46 -3.59 18.11
CA ALA A 33 9.39 -2.96 16.80
C ALA A 33 9.00 -1.47 16.91
N ALA A 34 9.35 -0.68 15.90
CA ALA A 34 9.02 0.74 15.86
C ALA A 34 7.57 1.01 15.39
N ASN A 35 7.07 0.18 14.46
CA ASN A 35 5.74 0.30 13.85
C ASN A 35 5.40 1.74 13.43
N THR A 36 6.33 2.35 12.69
CA THR A 36 6.27 3.73 12.20
C THR A 36 5.01 4.03 11.43
N LYS A 37 4.27 5.05 11.85
CA LYS A 37 3.01 5.48 11.22
C LYS A 37 3.16 6.77 10.43
N ILE A 38 2.20 7.03 9.56
CA ILE A 38 2.06 8.35 8.93
C ILE A 38 1.52 9.34 9.96
N GLY A 39 2.15 10.50 10.08
CA GLY A 39 1.74 11.56 11.01
C GLY A 39 2.88 12.52 11.36
N PRO A 40 2.64 13.51 12.23
CA PRO A 40 3.62 14.54 12.54
C PRO A 40 4.92 13.92 13.07
N ARG A 41 6.06 14.40 12.57
CA ARG A 41 7.39 13.86 12.84
C ARG A 41 7.65 13.65 14.33
N ARG A 42 7.76 12.38 14.75
CA ARG A 42 8.14 11.98 16.12
C ARG A 42 9.20 10.88 16.06
N ILE A 43 10.40 11.18 16.57
CA ILE A 43 11.55 10.30 16.55
C ILE A 43 12.11 10.18 17.96
N HIS A 44 12.41 8.96 18.40
CA HIS A 44 13.06 8.65 19.67
C HIS A 44 14.47 8.14 19.42
N THR A 45 15.46 8.74 20.08
CA THR A 45 16.84 8.26 20.07
C THR A 45 16.99 7.05 20.98
N VAL A 46 17.75 6.05 20.54
CA VAL A 46 18.00 4.82 21.28
C VAL A 46 19.49 4.55 21.29
N ARG A 47 20.11 4.60 22.48
CA ARG A 47 21.50 4.19 22.67
C ARG A 47 21.69 2.70 22.37
N VAL A 48 22.72 2.38 21.60
CA VAL A 48 23.10 1.01 21.25
C VAL A 48 24.52 0.68 21.71
N ARG A 49 25.01 -0.51 21.35
CA ARG A 49 26.35 -0.99 21.72
C ARG A 49 27.42 -0.05 21.18
N GLY A 50 28.47 0.18 21.99
CA GLY A 50 29.60 1.03 21.61
C GLY A 50 29.33 2.54 21.72
N GLY A 51 28.25 2.96 22.40
CA GLY A 51 27.94 4.38 22.57
C GLY A 51 27.21 5.02 21.40
N ASN A 52 27.02 4.30 20.28
CA ASN A 52 26.30 4.77 19.12
C ASN A 52 24.80 4.97 19.38
N GLU A 53 24.14 5.71 18.49
CA GLU A 53 22.70 5.99 18.54
C GLU A 53 21.97 5.42 17.32
N LYS A 54 20.71 5.06 17.53
CA LYS A 54 19.76 4.78 16.45
C LYS A 54 18.53 5.65 16.60
N TYR A 55 18.03 6.16 15.48
CA TYR A 55 16.86 7.01 15.43
C TYR A 55 15.65 6.14 15.11
N ARG A 56 14.81 5.92 16.13
CA ARG A 56 13.57 5.17 15.98
C ARG A 56 12.45 6.16 15.69
N ALA A 57 12.08 6.28 14.42
CA ALA A 57 10.86 6.98 14.09
C ALA A 57 9.66 6.24 14.72
N LEU A 58 8.66 7.01 15.15
CA LEU A 58 7.33 6.52 15.52
C LEU A 58 6.28 7.06 14.56
N ARG A 59 6.45 8.31 14.13
CA ARG A 59 5.61 8.98 13.13
C ARG A 59 6.47 9.77 12.15
N LEU A 60 6.17 9.66 10.85
CA LEU A 60 6.78 10.43 9.77
C LEU A 60 5.72 10.76 8.73
N ASP A 61 5.71 12.00 8.26
CA ASP A 61 4.80 12.55 7.24
C ASP A 61 5.52 12.99 5.97
N VAL A 62 6.85 13.13 6.04
CA VAL A 62 7.71 13.58 4.94
C VAL A 62 8.90 12.64 4.74
N GLY A 63 9.36 12.53 3.50
CA GLY A 63 10.55 11.78 3.12
C GLY A 63 11.28 12.45 1.96
N ASN A 64 12.57 12.13 1.78
CA ASN A 64 13.28 12.53 0.56
C ASN A 64 13.12 11.44 -0.49
N PHE A 65 12.46 11.76 -1.60
CA PHE A 65 12.21 10.82 -2.68
C PHE A 65 12.99 11.23 -3.93
N SER A 66 13.60 10.25 -4.60
CA SER A 66 14.35 10.46 -5.84
C SER A 66 13.55 10.03 -7.07
N TRP A 67 13.49 10.89 -8.08
CA TRP A 67 13.05 10.53 -9.42
C TRP A 67 14.26 10.07 -10.23
N GLY A 68 14.28 8.79 -10.61
CA GLY A 68 15.44 8.15 -11.23
C GLY A 68 15.78 8.69 -12.61
N SER A 69 14.78 8.81 -13.49
CA SER A 69 14.96 9.28 -14.86
C SER A 69 15.50 10.72 -14.98
N GLU A 70 15.10 11.61 -14.07
CA GLU A 70 15.54 13.01 -14.05
C GLU A 70 16.67 13.32 -13.09
N CYS A 71 17.11 12.33 -12.30
CA CYS A 71 18.11 12.51 -11.25
C CYS A 71 17.75 13.67 -10.28
N CYS A 72 16.46 13.88 -10.03
CA CYS A 72 15.99 14.94 -9.15
C CYS A 72 15.53 14.34 -7.80
N THR A 73 15.90 14.97 -6.70
CA THR A 73 15.47 14.53 -5.36
C THR A 73 14.76 15.66 -4.66
N ARG A 74 13.59 15.36 -4.09
CA ARG A 74 12.73 16.37 -3.46
C ARG A 74 12.15 15.80 -2.18
N LYS A 75 12.02 16.68 -1.19
CA LYS A 75 11.31 16.39 0.03
C LYS A 75 9.82 16.44 -0.27
N THR A 76 9.15 15.30 -0.16
CA THR A 76 7.73 15.18 -0.48
C THR A 76 6.95 14.66 0.72
N ARG A 77 5.64 14.92 0.73
CA ARG A 77 4.73 14.42 1.75
C ARG A 77 4.31 13.00 1.40
N ILE A 78 4.33 12.11 2.40
CA ILE A 78 3.82 10.75 2.31
C ILE A 78 2.34 10.79 2.66
N ILE A 79 1.49 10.41 1.71
CA ILE A 79 0.03 10.50 1.84
C ILE A 79 -0.53 9.19 2.40
N ASP A 80 -0.21 8.07 1.77
CA ASP A 80 -0.75 6.77 2.16
C ASP A 80 0.16 5.60 1.83
N VAL A 81 -0.08 4.47 2.48
CA VAL A 81 0.52 3.18 2.15
C VAL A 81 -0.47 2.37 1.32
N ILE A 82 -0.10 1.98 0.09
CA ILE A 82 -1.00 1.18 -0.76
C ILE A 82 -0.66 -0.30 -0.69
N TYR A 83 0.62 -0.65 -0.78
CA TYR A 83 1.03 -2.04 -0.97
C TYR A 83 2.28 -2.35 -0.17
N ASN A 84 2.29 -3.56 0.39
CA ASN A 84 3.44 -4.14 1.03
C ASN A 84 3.50 -5.62 0.67
N ALA A 85 4.67 -6.10 0.24
CA ALA A 85 4.86 -7.50 -0.13
C ALA A 85 4.87 -8.45 1.08
N PHE A 86 5.30 -7.97 2.25
CA PHE A 86 5.53 -8.84 3.42
C PHE A 86 4.25 -9.16 4.19
N ASN A 87 3.38 -8.17 4.42
CA ASN A 87 2.17 -8.34 5.21
C ASN A 87 1.12 -7.28 4.85
N ASN A 88 -0.12 -7.71 4.62
CA ASN A 88 -1.26 -6.85 4.30
C ASN A 88 -1.74 -6.01 5.49
N GLU A 89 -1.55 -6.47 6.74
CA GLU A 89 -1.93 -5.70 7.94
C GLU A 89 -1.13 -4.39 8.06
N LEU A 90 0.08 -4.37 7.52
CA LEU A 90 0.91 -3.16 7.50
C LEU A 90 0.32 -2.08 6.57
N VAL A 91 -0.41 -2.49 5.53
CA VAL A 91 -1.14 -1.56 4.67
C VAL A 91 -2.37 -1.02 5.40
N ARG A 92 -3.18 -1.91 6.01
CA ARG A 92 -4.40 -1.51 6.73
C ARG A 92 -4.11 -0.51 7.84
N THR A 93 -3.00 -0.71 8.54
CA THR A 93 -2.57 0.16 9.64
C THR A 93 -1.63 1.29 9.23
N LYS A 94 -1.37 1.48 7.92
CA LYS A 94 -0.51 2.53 7.35
C LYS A 94 0.88 2.60 7.99
N THR A 95 1.56 1.45 8.04
CA THR A 95 2.90 1.34 8.62
C THR A 95 3.98 1.51 7.58
N LEU A 96 4.94 2.41 7.81
CA LEU A 96 6.09 2.65 6.95
C LEU A 96 7.19 1.64 7.25
N VAL A 97 7.60 0.84 6.27
CA VAL A 97 8.70 -0.13 6.35
C VAL A 97 9.51 -0.06 5.05
N LYS A 98 10.73 -0.59 5.05
CA LYS A 98 11.50 -0.77 3.81
C LYS A 98 10.70 -1.57 2.79
N ASN A 99 10.82 -1.18 1.52
CA ASN A 99 10.13 -1.71 0.33
C ASN A 99 8.61 -1.58 0.38
N CYS A 100 8.08 -0.68 1.22
CA CYS A 100 6.67 -0.36 1.21
C CYS A 100 6.37 0.57 0.03
N ILE A 101 5.26 0.32 -0.67
CA ILE A 101 4.78 1.16 -1.76
C ILE A 101 3.80 2.17 -1.20
N VAL A 102 4.13 3.44 -1.40
CA VAL A 102 3.44 4.60 -0.84
C VAL A 102 2.97 5.54 -1.93
N LEU A 103 1.90 6.28 -1.63
CA LEU A 103 1.54 7.48 -2.36
C LEU A 103 2.30 8.67 -1.79
N ILE A 104 2.97 9.38 -2.66
CA ILE A 104 3.61 10.65 -2.34
C ILE A 104 2.95 11.77 -3.15
N ASP A 105 3.10 12.98 -2.65
CA ASP A 105 2.71 14.19 -3.36
C ASP A 105 3.57 14.40 -4.62
N SER A 106 2.94 14.76 -5.74
CA SER A 106 3.62 15.04 -7.00
C SER A 106 4.01 16.51 -7.16
N THR A 107 3.44 17.43 -6.38
CA THR A 107 3.66 18.88 -6.50
C THR A 107 5.14 19.30 -6.55
N PRO A 108 6.07 18.77 -5.73
CA PRO A 108 7.47 19.21 -5.79
C PRO A 108 8.25 18.68 -6.99
N TYR A 109 7.66 17.77 -7.79
CA TYR A 109 8.23 17.26 -9.04
C TYR A 109 7.64 17.94 -10.28
N GLY A 110 6.79 18.97 -10.12
CA GLY A 110 6.32 19.78 -11.23
C GLY A 110 7.51 20.30 -12.05
N GLN A 111 7.61 19.85 -13.30
CA GLN A 111 8.71 20.18 -14.21
C GLN A 111 8.63 21.60 -14.80
N GLU A 112 7.66 22.40 -14.37
CA GLU A 112 7.35 23.72 -14.94
C GLU A 112 8.61 24.61 -15.00
N SER A 113 9.48 24.55 -13.99
CA SER A 113 10.73 25.32 -13.97
C SER A 113 11.88 24.74 -14.82
N HIS A 114 11.89 23.43 -15.10
CA HIS A 114 13.03 22.73 -15.74
C HIS A 114 12.82 22.41 -17.22
N TYR A 115 11.60 22.07 -17.59
CA TYR A 115 11.24 21.69 -18.95
C TYR A 115 10.20 22.62 -19.58
N ALA A 116 9.61 23.53 -18.79
CA ALA A 116 8.62 24.47 -19.30
C ALA A 116 7.52 23.73 -20.09
N LEU A 117 7.00 22.66 -19.49
CA LEU A 117 5.87 21.87 -19.99
C LEU A 117 4.84 21.73 -18.87
N PRO A 118 3.54 21.93 -19.15
CA PRO A 118 2.50 21.78 -18.15
C PRO A 118 2.21 20.30 -17.91
N LEU A 119 2.95 19.68 -16.98
CA LEU A 119 2.70 18.30 -16.57
C LEU A 119 1.56 18.24 -15.55
N GLY A 120 0.57 17.37 -15.79
CA GLY A 120 -0.54 17.13 -14.86
C GLY A 120 -1.71 18.11 -14.97
N SER A 121 -1.62 19.14 -15.82
CA SER A 121 -2.77 20.01 -16.12
C SER A 121 -3.85 19.26 -16.87
N LYS A 122 -5.11 19.34 -16.38
CA LYS A 122 -6.25 18.81 -17.12
C LYS A 122 -6.39 19.58 -18.43
N LYS A 123 -6.57 18.86 -19.55
CA LYS A 123 -6.83 19.48 -20.87
C LYS A 123 -8.01 20.45 -20.74
N GLY A 124 -7.75 21.75 -20.84
CA GLY A 124 -8.76 22.82 -20.74
C GLY A 124 -8.72 23.69 -19.48
N ALA A 125 -7.85 23.44 -18.51
CA ALA A 125 -7.61 24.36 -17.40
C ALA A 125 -6.70 25.51 -17.87
N LYS A 126 -7.12 26.76 -17.66
CA LYS A 126 -6.28 27.95 -17.88
C LYS A 126 -5.26 28.04 -16.75
N LEU A 127 -3.99 28.18 -17.10
CA LEU A 127 -2.90 28.38 -16.15
C LEU A 127 -2.92 29.83 -15.65
N THR A 128 -2.32 30.08 -14.50
CA THR A 128 -2.17 31.44 -13.98
C THR A 128 -1.10 32.20 -14.79
N PRO A 129 -1.20 33.53 -14.93
CA PRO A 129 -0.27 34.31 -15.76
C PRO A 129 1.20 34.15 -15.35
N GLU A 130 1.48 33.86 -14.07
CA GLU A 130 2.83 33.61 -13.55
C GLU A 130 3.42 32.27 -14.04
N GLU A 131 2.59 31.23 -14.16
CA GLU A 131 3.00 29.92 -14.68
C GLU A 131 3.29 30.00 -16.19
N GLU A 132 2.52 30.80 -16.92
CA GLU A 132 2.66 31.03 -18.36
C GLU A 132 3.96 31.75 -18.74
N GLU A 133 4.46 32.67 -17.90
CA GLU A 133 5.76 33.34 -18.12
C GLU A 133 6.96 32.40 -17.96
N ILE A 134 6.87 31.44 -17.05
CA ILE A 134 7.92 30.43 -16.81
C ILE A 134 7.95 29.43 -17.98
N LEU A 135 6.78 29.08 -18.52
CA LEU A 135 6.58 28.18 -19.67
C LEU A 135 7.23 28.67 -20.98
N ASN A 136 7.46 29.97 -21.14
CA ASN A 136 8.05 30.54 -22.35
C ASN A 136 9.59 30.49 -22.39
N LYS A 137 10.26 30.08 -21.31
CA LYS A 137 11.73 30.01 -21.24
C LYS A 137 12.25 28.62 -21.65
N LYS A 138 12.83 28.54 -22.86
CA LYS A 138 13.62 27.44 -23.45
C LYS A 138 13.09 26.01 -23.19
N GLN A 139 12.24 25.54 -24.09
CA GLN A 139 11.86 24.11 -24.18
C GLN A 139 13.06 23.23 -24.56
N LYS A 140 13.34 22.19 -23.75
CA LYS A 140 14.30 21.14 -24.12
C LYS A 140 13.60 20.08 -24.96
N LYS A 141 14.20 19.71 -26.10
CA LYS A 141 13.63 18.79 -27.11
C LYS A 141 13.46 17.33 -26.64
N ASN A 142 13.98 16.94 -25.48
CA ASN A 142 14.06 15.54 -25.01
C ASN A 142 13.24 15.26 -23.72
N ALA A 143 12.08 15.89 -23.55
CA ALA A 143 11.28 15.82 -22.32
C ALA A 143 10.07 14.86 -22.44
N LYS A 144 10.25 13.67 -23.03
CA LYS A 144 9.15 12.69 -23.13
C LYS A 144 9.05 11.87 -21.84
N VAL A 145 7.98 12.11 -21.08
CA VAL A 145 7.61 11.30 -19.91
C VAL A 145 6.81 10.08 -20.38
N THR A 146 6.85 9.00 -19.60
CA THR A 146 6.02 7.82 -19.90
C THR A 146 4.55 8.11 -19.60
N THR A 147 3.64 7.60 -20.44
CA THR A 147 2.18 7.85 -20.33
C THR A 147 1.61 7.49 -18.95
N LEU A 148 2.09 6.41 -18.32
CA LEU A 148 1.67 6.01 -16.99
C LEU A 148 2.06 7.01 -15.89
N LEU A 149 3.21 7.67 -16.02
CA LEU A 149 3.63 8.72 -15.10
C LEU A 149 2.79 9.97 -15.30
N GLU A 150 2.47 10.34 -16.54
CA GLU A 150 1.59 11.47 -16.85
C GLU A 150 0.21 11.33 -16.18
N GLU A 151 -0.38 10.13 -16.21
CA GLU A 151 -1.65 9.84 -15.51
C GLU A 151 -1.54 10.04 -13.99
N LEU A 152 -0.42 9.66 -13.38
CA LEU A 152 -0.17 9.83 -11.94
C LEU A 152 0.06 11.30 -11.58
N PHE A 153 0.77 12.05 -12.43
CA PHE A 153 0.93 13.50 -12.29
C PHE A 153 -0.41 14.22 -12.40
N GLN A 154 -1.30 13.81 -13.31
CA GLN A 154 -2.65 14.36 -13.41
C GLN A 154 -3.50 14.10 -12.16
N GLN A 155 -3.25 13.00 -11.44
CA GLN A 155 -3.89 12.71 -10.15
C GLN A 155 -3.27 13.51 -8.99
N GLY A 156 -2.15 14.19 -9.20
CA GLY A 156 -1.42 14.91 -8.16
C GLY A 156 -0.67 13.99 -7.19
N LYS A 157 -0.51 12.70 -7.53
CA LYS A 157 0.05 11.69 -6.61
C LYS A 157 0.90 10.68 -7.34
N LEU A 158 2.12 10.46 -6.87
CA LEU A 158 3.05 9.48 -7.43
C LEU A 158 3.12 8.22 -6.57
N LEU A 159 3.42 7.10 -7.22
CA LEU A 159 3.74 5.85 -6.54
C LEU A 159 5.25 5.79 -6.29
N ALA A 160 5.64 5.53 -5.04
CA ALA A 160 7.04 5.46 -4.64
C ALA A 160 7.32 4.24 -3.76
N CYS A 161 8.57 3.79 -3.77
CA CYS A 161 9.08 2.72 -2.94
C CYS A 161 9.99 3.29 -1.85
N ILE A 162 9.76 2.92 -0.58
CA ILE A 162 10.64 3.29 0.53
C ILE A 162 11.90 2.42 0.50
N ALA A 163 13.07 3.01 0.26
CA ALA A 163 14.35 2.29 0.27
C ALA A 163 14.98 2.24 1.68
N SER A 164 14.72 3.27 2.48
CA SER A 164 15.26 3.45 3.83
C SER A 164 14.61 2.52 4.88
N ARG A 165 15.20 2.47 6.08
CA ARG A 165 14.69 1.67 7.21
C ARG A 165 14.23 2.61 8.35
N PRO A 166 12.97 3.07 8.36
CA PRO A 166 12.53 4.16 9.23
C PRO A 166 12.69 3.86 10.73
N GLY A 167 12.55 2.60 11.15
CA GLY A 167 12.79 2.19 12.54
C GLY A 167 14.26 2.11 12.98
N GLN A 168 15.23 2.32 12.06
CA GLN A 168 16.66 2.30 12.33
C GLN A 168 17.32 3.67 12.11
N CYS A 169 17.04 4.29 10.95
CA CYS A 169 17.63 5.58 10.57
C CYS A 169 16.74 6.78 10.90
N GLY A 170 15.46 6.57 11.22
CA GLY A 170 14.52 7.66 11.52
C GLY A 170 14.05 8.45 10.29
N ARG A 171 14.35 7.95 9.08
CA ARG A 171 13.99 8.59 7.80
C ARG A 171 13.12 7.66 6.96
N ALA A 172 12.30 8.24 6.09
CA ALA A 172 11.42 7.55 5.16
C ALA A 172 11.75 7.96 3.71
N ASP A 173 13.02 7.80 3.34
CA ASP A 173 13.53 8.11 2.01
C ASP A 173 13.30 6.94 1.03
N GLY A 174 13.19 7.26 -0.25
CA GLY A 174 12.83 6.31 -1.29
C GLY A 174 13.01 6.85 -2.71
N TYR A 175 12.40 6.15 -3.66
CA TYR A 175 12.43 6.53 -5.07
C TYR A 175 11.05 6.34 -5.73
N VAL A 176 10.77 7.13 -6.77
CA VAL A 176 9.54 7.03 -7.57
C VAL A 176 9.59 5.78 -8.44
N LEU A 177 8.47 5.06 -8.54
CA LEU A 177 8.37 3.86 -9.38
C LEU A 177 8.24 4.23 -10.87
N GLU A 178 9.03 3.57 -11.72
CA GLU A 178 9.05 3.82 -13.16
C GLU A 178 9.05 2.51 -13.97
N GLY A 179 8.68 2.61 -15.26
CA GLY A 179 8.78 1.53 -16.24
C GLY A 179 8.15 0.20 -15.79
N LYS A 180 8.91 -0.90 -15.94
CA LYS A 180 8.45 -2.26 -15.61
C LYS A 180 8.09 -2.44 -14.13
N GLU A 181 8.76 -1.72 -13.23
CA GLU A 181 8.44 -1.80 -11.80
C GLU A 181 7.06 -1.19 -11.53
N LEU A 182 6.76 -0.04 -12.13
CA LEU A 182 5.47 0.61 -12.02
C LEU A 182 4.34 -0.29 -12.53
N GLU A 183 4.50 -0.88 -13.71
CA GLU A 183 3.55 -1.83 -14.28
C GLU A 183 3.30 -3.04 -13.36
N PHE A 184 4.39 -3.60 -12.80
CA PHE A 184 4.30 -4.74 -11.89
C PHE A 184 3.47 -4.40 -10.65
N TYR A 185 3.73 -3.28 -9.99
CA TYR A 185 3.01 -2.88 -8.79
C TYR A 185 1.57 -2.45 -9.10
N LEU A 186 1.32 -1.75 -10.21
CA LEU A 186 -0.03 -1.44 -10.66
C LEU A 186 -0.86 -2.71 -10.85
N ARG A 187 -0.29 -3.75 -11.49
CA ARG A 187 -0.95 -5.05 -11.65
C ARG A 187 -1.24 -5.72 -10.30
N LYS A 188 -0.32 -5.68 -9.34
CA LYS A 188 -0.53 -6.24 -7.99
C LYS A 188 -1.61 -5.49 -7.21
N ILE A 189 -1.63 -4.17 -7.30
CA ILE A 189 -2.64 -3.32 -6.65
C ILE A 189 -4.02 -3.60 -7.25
N LYS A 190 -4.14 -3.65 -8.58
CA LYS A 190 -5.38 -3.99 -9.29
C LYS A 190 -5.89 -5.38 -8.92
N ALA A 191 -5.02 -6.39 -8.92
CA ALA A 191 -5.38 -7.76 -8.54
C ALA A 191 -5.88 -7.87 -7.10
N ARG A 192 -5.26 -7.14 -6.17
CA ARG A 192 -5.70 -7.09 -4.76
C ARG A 192 -7.05 -6.38 -4.62
N LYS A 193 -7.28 -5.29 -5.37
CA LYS A 193 -8.57 -4.58 -5.38
C LYS A 193 -9.69 -5.47 -5.95
N GLY A 194 -9.44 -6.19 -7.04
CA GLY A 194 -10.41 -7.11 -7.65
C GLY A 194 -10.85 -8.25 -6.72
N LYS A 195 -9.94 -8.80 -5.92
CA LYS A 195 -10.28 -9.80 -4.89
C LYS A 195 -11.23 -9.26 -3.82
N LEU A 196 -11.15 -7.97 -3.50
CA LEU A 196 -12.02 -7.34 -2.50
C LEU A 196 -13.44 -7.11 -3.04
N VAL A 197 -13.58 -6.83 -4.36
CA VAL A 197 -14.86 -6.58 -5.03
C VAL A 197 -15.62 -7.89 -5.34
N LEU A 198 -14.93 -9.04 -5.38
CA LEU A 198 -15.59 -10.33 -5.56
C LEU A 198 -16.39 -10.80 -4.32
N LEU A 199 -16.11 -10.25 -3.13
CA LEU A 199 -16.89 -10.55 -1.93
C LEU A 199 -18.35 -10.06 -2.03
N PRO A 200 -18.64 -8.82 -2.47
CA PRO A 200 -20.01 -8.40 -2.71
C PRO A 200 -20.68 -9.07 -3.91
N SER A 201 -19.95 -9.58 -4.92
CA SER A 201 -20.58 -10.32 -6.02
C SER A 201 -20.99 -11.74 -5.63
N VAL A 202 -20.22 -12.41 -4.77
CA VAL A 202 -20.62 -13.70 -4.16
C VAL A 202 -21.81 -13.48 -3.24
N LEU A 203 -21.81 -12.41 -2.44
CA LEU A 203 -22.96 -12.03 -1.61
C LEU A 203 -24.19 -11.70 -2.48
N ALA A 204 -24.01 -10.98 -3.59
CA ALA A 204 -25.09 -10.69 -4.53
C ALA A 204 -25.64 -11.97 -5.17
N HIS A 205 -24.80 -12.95 -5.51
CA HIS A 205 -25.25 -14.25 -6.01
C HIS A 205 -26.02 -15.03 -4.94
N VAL A 206 -25.52 -15.06 -3.70
CA VAL A 206 -26.20 -15.71 -2.57
C VAL A 206 -27.55 -15.04 -2.28
N ILE A 207 -27.61 -13.71 -2.28
CA ILE A 207 -28.85 -12.95 -2.12
C ILE A 207 -29.81 -13.23 -3.30
N LYS A 208 -29.33 -13.27 -4.54
CA LYS A 208 -30.16 -13.58 -5.72
C LYS A 208 -30.72 -15.00 -5.66
N VAL A 209 -29.89 -15.97 -5.25
CA VAL A 209 -30.29 -17.36 -5.04
C VAL A 209 -31.31 -17.47 -3.91
N PHE A 210 -31.11 -16.76 -2.80
CA PHE A 210 -32.04 -16.73 -1.67
C PHE A 210 -33.39 -16.11 -2.06
N ILE A 211 -33.39 -14.97 -2.77
CA ILE A 211 -34.62 -14.33 -3.29
C ILE A 211 -35.35 -15.25 -4.29
N VAL A 212 -34.62 -15.97 -5.15
CA VAL A 212 -35.24 -16.92 -6.11
C VAL A 212 -35.85 -18.10 -5.35
N LEU A 213 -35.16 -18.66 -4.36
CA LEU A 213 -35.68 -19.73 -3.50
C LEU A 213 -36.92 -19.28 -2.71
N GLU A 214 -36.91 -18.07 -2.18
CA GLU A 214 -38.03 -17.50 -1.43
C GLU A 214 -39.24 -17.20 -2.33
N LYS A 215 -39.01 -16.70 -3.56
CA LYS A 215 -40.06 -16.58 -4.59
C LYS A 215 -40.61 -17.93 -5.04
N LYS A 216 -39.78 -18.98 -5.07
CA LYS A 216 -40.21 -20.35 -5.44
C LYS A 216 -41.06 -20.98 -4.33
N LYS A 217 -40.72 -20.73 -3.05
CA LYS A 217 -41.57 -21.07 -1.89
C LYS A 217 -42.93 -20.37 -1.93
N ARG A 218 -42.98 -19.08 -2.27
CA ARG A 218 -44.25 -18.33 -2.38
C ARG A 218 -45.14 -18.76 -3.55
N LYS A 219 -44.57 -19.29 -4.64
CA LYS A 219 -45.32 -19.77 -5.83
C LYS A 219 -45.78 -21.23 -5.76
N GLY A 220 -45.34 -22.00 -4.76
CA GLY A 220 -45.63 -23.43 -4.61
C GLY A 220 -46.95 -23.76 -3.89
N TRP A 221 -47.84 -22.79 -3.67
CA TRP A 221 -49.07 -22.98 -2.89
C TRP A 221 -50.30 -22.43 -3.60
N THR A 222 -50.44 -22.67 -4.91
CA THR A 222 -51.70 -22.49 -5.64
C THR A 222 -51.72 -23.41 -6.86
N LYS A 223 -52.22 -24.65 -6.70
CA LYS A 223 -52.95 -25.49 -7.68
C LYS A 223 -52.82 -26.99 -7.33
N CYS A 224 -53.65 -27.44 -6.40
CA CYS A 224 -54.20 -28.80 -6.42
C CYS A 224 -55.72 -28.67 -6.25
N GLY A 225 -56.40 -28.59 -7.39
CA GLY A 225 -57.84 -28.82 -7.62
C GLY A 225 -57.93 -29.18 -9.11
N THR A 226 -58.63 -30.21 -9.57
CA THR A 226 -59.99 -30.65 -9.21
C THR A 226 -60.36 -31.94 -9.97
N GLY A 227 -61.17 -32.82 -9.36
CA GLY A 227 -62.23 -33.66 -9.99
C GLY A 227 -61.79 -34.99 -10.67
N VAL A 228 -62.57 -36.07 -10.78
CA VAL A 228 -64.02 -36.39 -10.60
C VAL A 228 -64.15 -37.94 -10.52
N ALA A 229 -64.95 -38.53 -9.61
CA ALA A 229 -66.08 -39.48 -9.85
C ALA A 229 -65.91 -40.62 -8.82
N GLY A 230 -66.87 -41.16 -8.05
CA GLY A 230 -68.31 -41.31 -8.19
C GLY A 230 -68.65 -42.78 -8.47
N ALA A 231 -68.96 -43.59 -7.45
CA ALA A 231 -69.97 -44.69 -7.42
C ALA A 231 -69.67 -45.84 -6.43
N ALA A 232 -70.71 -46.16 -5.63
CA ALA A 232 -71.16 -47.49 -5.15
C ALA A 232 -70.20 -48.37 -4.29
N ALA A 233 -70.63 -49.28 -3.41
CA ALA A 233 -71.82 -49.58 -2.62
C ALA A 233 -71.47 -50.87 -1.84
N GLN A 234 -71.86 -50.95 -0.57
CA GLN A 234 -72.14 -52.14 0.26
C GLN A 234 -71.55 -53.53 -0.15
N ARG A 235 -70.67 -54.07 0.70
CA ARG A 235 -70.93 -55.17 1.66
C ARG A 235 -69.68 -55.46 2.48
#